data_AF-A0A3N5HA76-F1
#
_entry.id   AF-A0A3N5HA76-F1
#
_cell.length_a   1.000
_cell.length_b   1.000
_cell.length_c   1.000
_cell.angle_alpha   90.00
_cell.angle_beta   90.00
_cell.angle_gamma   90.00
#
_symmetry.space_group_name_H-M   'P 1'
#
loop_
_entity.id
_entity.type
_entity.pdbx_description
1 polymer ?
#
loop_
_entity_poly.entity_id
_entity_poly.type
_entity_poly.pdbx_seq_one_letter_code
_entity_poly.pdbx_strand_id
1 'polypeptide(L)'
;MRIWALTALLLCAVPARTQTDDSDDAAARFDRMSEQEKAQLRERLRQFKALPLDEQARIQANIARWRALPPEEKARVRQNLGAFQRLSPDERQRLLGQWREFQKLTPEQRQDLRQRMGEYLRANPERRRQMMENLREWRSMSREQRELMRQRLRELRERRGK
;
A
#
# COMPACT_ATOMS: atom_id res chain seq x y z
N MET A 1 -2.58 -7.02 -13.19
CA MET A 1 -1.35 -6.89 -12.37
C MET A 1 -0.36 -5.95 -13.06
N ARG A 2 -0.60 -4.62 -13.07
CA ARG A 2 0.27 -3.66 -13.81
C ARG A 2 0.44 -2.30 -13.12
N ILE A 3 0.05 -2.14 -11.85
CA ILE A 3 -0.10 -0.79 -11.26
C ILE A 3 1.04 -0.41 -10.28
N TRP A 4 1.84 -1.38 -9.83
CA TRP A 4 3.01 -1.10 -8.97
C TRP A 4 4.35 -1.28 -9.68
N ALA A 5 4.39 -2.03 -10.79
CA ALA A 5 5.63 -2.29 -11.50
C ALA A 5 6.11 -1.10 -12.34
N LEU A 6 5.24 -0.17 -12.74
CA LEU A 6 5.64 1.00 -13.55
C LEU A 6 5.93 2.25 -12.71
N THR A 7 5.50 2.31 -11.45
CA THR A 7 5.94 3.36 -10.50
C THR A 7 7.17 2.94 -9.71
N ALA A 8 7.38 1.64 -9.46
CA ALA A 8 8.56 1.15 -8.75
C ALA A 8 9.83 1.03 -9.62
N LEU A 9 9.73 1.22 -10.95
CA LEU A 9 10.81 0.90 -11.90
C LEU A 9 11.15 2.07 -12.83
N LEU A 10 11.04 3.29 -12.28
CA LEU A 10 11.71 4.51 -12.74
C LEU A 10 12.55 5.13 -11.58
N LEU A 11 12.95 4.28 -10.63
CA LEU A 11 13.96 4.54 -9.61
C LEU A 11 15.01 3.43 -9.77
N CYS A 12 15.82 3.55 -10.82
CA CYS A 12 17.08 2.82 -10.87
C CYS A 12 17.93 3.22 -9.65
N ALA A 13 18.66 2.24 -9.14
CA ALA A 13 19.51 2.32 -7.97
C ALA A 13 20.36 3.60 -7.93
N VAL A 14 20.22 4.37 -6.85
CA VAL A 14 21.19 5.41 -6.49
C VAL A 14 21.70 5.04 -5.10
N PRO A 15 23.01 4.86 -4.90
CA PRO A 15 23.56 4.63 -3.57
C PRO A 15 23.26 5.87 -2.71
N ALA A 16 22.93 5.65 -1.45
CA ALA A 16 22.61 6.72 -0.52
C ALA A 16 23.79 7.71 -0.38
N ARG A 17 23.70 8.88 -1.01
CA ARG A 17 24.37 10.11 -0.57
C ARG A 17 23.54 11.34 -0.97
N THR A 18 23.30 12.17 0.06
CA THR A 18 23.03 13.62 0.08
C THR A 18 21.87 14.17 -0.76
N GLN A 19 21.01 14.92 -0.06
CA GLN A 19 20.13 15.93 -0.64
C GLN A 19 20.96 16.85 -1.54
N THR A 20 20.82 16.68 -2.85
CA THR A 20 21.14 17.72 -3.84
C THR A 20 19.83 18.17 -4.45
N ASP A 21 19.71 19.49 -4.49
CA ASP A 21 18.70 20.33 -5.12
C ASP A 21 18.01 19.70 -6.35
N ASP A 22 16.68 19.78 -6.40
CA ASP A 22 15.80 19.13 -7.40
C ASP A 22 15.81 19.86 -8.78
N SER A 23 16.93 20.48 -9.17
CA SER A 23 17.20 20.92 -10.55
C SER A 23 18.54 20.41 -11.08
N ASP A 24 18.88 19.17 -10.75
CA ASP A 24 19.87 18.41 -11.51
C ASP A 24 19.42 18.32 -12.97
N ASP A 25 20.17 18.98 -13.87
CA ASP A 25 19.96 18.95 -15.31
C ASP A 25 19.82 17.49 -15.79
N ALA A 26 18.59 17.14 -16.19
CA ALA A 26 18.26 15.79 -16.64
C ALA A 26 19.11 15.41 -17.86
N ALA A 27 19.54 16.39 -18.67
CA ALA A 27 20.46 16.18 -19.78
C ALA A 27 21.85 15.79 -19.26
N ALA A 28 22.45 16.56 -18.36
CA ALA A 28 23.74 16.21 -17.74
C ALA A 28 23.73 14.85 -17.02
N ARG A 29 22.60 14.45 -16.42
CA ARG A 29 22.45 13.11 -15.82
C ARG A 29 22.36 12.02 -16.88
N PHE A 30 21.64 12.26 -17.97
CA PHE A 30 21.54 11.32 -19.09
C PHE A 30 22.89 11.14 -19.79
N ASP A 31 23.67 12.21 -19.97
CA ASP A 31 24.98 12.16 -20.61
C ASP A 31 25.98 11.32 -19.81
N ARG A 32 25.88 11.36 -18.48
CA ARG A 32 26.68 10.56 -17.55
C ARG A 32 26.28 9.07 -17.50
N MET A 33 25.16 8.66 -18.11
CA MET A 33 24.75 7.26 -18.15
C MET A 33 25.57 6.45 -19.14
N SER A 34 25.80 5.17 -18.82
CA SER A 34 26.35 4.21 -19.76
C SER A 34 25.41 3.99 -20.97
N GLU A 35 25.96 3.55 -22.09
CA GLU A 35 25.13 3.23 -23.27
C GLU A 35 24.08 2.14 -22.98
N GLN A 36 24.38 1.21 -22.07
CA GLN A 36 23.43 0.21 -21.62
C GLN A 36 22.25 0.84 -20.87
N GLU A 37 22.51 1.77 -19.95
CA GLU A 37 21.46 2.49 -19.22
C GLU A 37 20.62 3.37 -20.15
N LYS A 38 21.25 4.07 -21.09
CA LYS A 38 20.55 4.86 -22.12
C LYS A 38 19.67 3.95 -22.99
N ALA A 39 20.16 2.80 -23.42
CA ALA A 39 19.37 1.83 -24.20
C ALA A 39 18.16 1.32 -23.41
N GLN A 40 18.33 0.99 -22.13
CA GLN A 40 17.22 0.60 -21.26
C GLN A 40 16.19 1.72 -21.07
N LEU A 41 16.63 2.97 -20.96
CA LEU A 41 15.72 4.11 -20.82
C LEU A 41 14.90 4.33 -22.11
N ARG A 42 15.55 4.24 -23.28
CA ARG A 42 14.87 4.31 -24.59
C ARG A 42 13.83 3.20 -24.73
N GLU A 43 14.14 1.98 -24.28
CA GLU A 43 13.21 0.87 -24.33
C GLU A 43 12.00 1.09 -23.41
N ARG A 44 12.22 1.53 -22.17
CA ARG A 44 11.13 1.89 -21.26
C ARG A 44 10.25 3.01 -21.80
N LEU A 45 10.84 4.01 -22.45
CA LEU A 45 10.09 5.08 -23.10
C LEU A 45 9.23 4.54 -24.26
N ARG A 46 9.78 3.63 -25.06
CA ARG A 46 9.05 2.97 -26.16
C ARG A 46 7.84 2.20 -25.62
N GLN A 47 8.03 1.43 -24.55
CA GLN A 47 6.96 0.71 -23.88
C GLN A 47 5.89 1.63 -23.30
N PHE A 48 6.30 2.74 -22.68
CA PHE A 48 5.37 3.75 -22.17
C PHE A 48 4.53 4.37 -23.29
N LYS A 49 5.15 4.76 -24.40
CA LYS A 49 4.47 5.33 -25.57
C LYS A 49 3.51 4.34 -26.24
N ALA A 50 3.75 3.04 -26.09
CA ALA A 50 2.88 1.99 -26.61
C ALA A 50 1.66 1.70 -25.71
N LEU A 51 1.58 2.31 -24.50
CA LEU A 51 0.41 2.14 -23.63
C LEU A 51 -0.79 2.92 -24.16
N PRO A 52 -2.03 2.47 -23.89
CA PRO A 52 -3.23 3.27 -24.06
C PRO A 52 -3.15 4.65 -23.37
N LEU A 53 -3.83 5.66 -23.92
CA LEU A 53 -3.73 7.05 -23.42
C LEU A 53 -4.18 7.20 -21.96
N ASP A 54 -5.20 6.46 -21.55
CA ASP A 54 -5.68 6.42 -20.16
C ASP A 54 -4.63 5.85 -19.21
N GLU A 55 -3.92 4.81 -19.65
CA GLU A 55 -2.81 4.23 -18.90
C GLU A 55 -1.61 5.18 -18.81
N GLN A 56 -1.28 5.88 -19.89
CA GLN A 56 -0.25 6.92 -19.88
C GLN A 56 -0.61 8.05 -18.91
N ALA A 57 -1.84 8.55 -18.97
CA ALA A 57 -2.34 9.62 -18.08
C ALA A 57 -2.28 9.18 -16.61
N ARG A 58 -2.66 7.93 -16.31
CA ARG A 58 -2.56 7.38 -14.95
C ARG A 58 -1.13 7.36 -14.43
N ILE A 59 -0.18 6.92 -15.24
CA ILE A 59 1.24 6.89 -14.87
C ILE A 59 1.77 8.32 -14.65
N GLN A 60 1.45 9.25 -15.55
CA GLN A 60 1.84 10.66 -15.41
C GLN A 60 1.28 11.27 -14.12
N ALA A 61 0.01 11.02 -13.80
CA ALA A 61 -0.61 11.47 -12.56
C ALA A 61 0.08 10.87 -11.32
N ASN A 62 0.48 9.59 -11.37
CA ASN A 62 1.23 8.96 -10.29
C ASN A 62 2.60 9.62 -10.09
N ILE A 63 3.30 9.93 -11.18
CA ILE A 63 4.62 10.62 -11.15
C ILE A 63 4.46 12.02 -10.57
N ALA A 64 3.44 12.78 -10.99
CA ALA A 64 3.16 14.10 -10.44
C ALA A 64 2.91 14.04 -8.92
N ARG A 65 2.08 13.09 -8.46
CA ARG A 65 1.85 12.87 -7.02
C ARG A 65 3.14 12.52 -6.28
N TRP A 66 3.98 11.65 -6.84
CA TRP A 66 5.28 11.31 -6.25
C TRP A 66 6.20 12.52 -6.11
N ARG A 67 6.31 13.35 -7.15
CA ARG A 67 7.14 14.57 -7.13
C ARG A 67 6.68 15.54 -6.06
N ALA A 68 5.36 15.68 -5.88
CA ALA A 68 4.73 16.55 -4.89
C ALA A 68 4.83 16.03 -3.44
N LEU A 69 5.29 14.79 -3.21
CA LEU A 69 5.45 14.29 -1.83
C LEU A 69 6.58 15.02 -1.10
N PRO A 70 6.39 15.38 0.19
CA PRO A 70 7.47 15.84 1.05
C PRO A 70 8.61 14.81 1.16
N PRO A 71 9.86 15.25 1.44
CA PRO A 71 11.01 14.36 1.56
C PRO A 71 10.80 13.20 2.55
N GLU A 72 10.13 13.45 3.67
CA GLU A 72 9.86 12.46 4.73
C GLU A 72 8.90 11.39 4.24
N GLU A 73 7.85 11.78 3.51
CA GLU A 73 6.90 10.84 2.89
C GLU A 73 7.58 10.04 1.78
N LYS A 74 8.43 10.68 0.95
CA LYS A 74 9.26 9.98 -0.04
C LYS A 74 10.15 8.92 0.64
N ALA A 75 10.78 9.25 1.76
CA ALA A 75 11.60 8.32 2.53
C ALA A 75 10.78 7.13 3.06
N ARG A 76 9.59 7.38 3.62
CA ARG A 76 8.69 6.33 4.11
C ARG A 76 8.25 5.38 2.99
N VAL A 77 7.93 5.90 1.81
CA VAL A 77 7.57 5.07 0.65
C VAL A 77 8.75 4.21 0.20
N ARG A 78 9.97 4.76 0.14
CA ARG A 78 11.19 3.99 -0.21
C ARG A 78 11.44 2.88 0.81
N GLN A 79 11.28 3.16 2.11
CA GLN A 79 11.42 2.15 3.16
C GLN A 79 10.42 1.01 3.00
N ASN A 80 9.15 1.34 2.74
CA ASN A 80 8.09 0.37 2.52
C ASN A 80 8.34 -0.48 1.27
N LEU A 81 8.83 0.14 0.19
CA LEU A 81 9.22 -0.58 -1.02
C LEU A 81 10.38 -1.55 -0.75
N GLY A 82 11.40 -1.12 0.00
CA GLY A 82 12.52 -1.98 0.40
C GLY A 82 12.09 -3.13 1.31
N ALA A 83 11.10 -2.92 2.19
CA ALA A 83 10.49 -4.00 2.97
C ALA A 83 9.73 -4.98 2.08
N PHE A 84 8.92 -4.47 1.14
CA PHE A 84 8.17 -5.29 0.19
C PHE A 84 9.10 -6.15 -0.70
N GLN A 85 10.21 -5.58 -1.18
CA GLN A 85 11.21 -6.30 -1.97
C GLN A 85 11.96 -7.38 -1.18
N ARG A 86 11.94 -7.35 0.16
CA ARG A 86 12.54 -8.40 0.98
C ARG A 86 11.59 -9.56 1.27
N LEU A 87 10.29 -9.39 1.01
CA LEU A 87 9.31 -10.47 1.13
C LEU A 87 9.60 -11.57 0.11
N SER A 88 9.40 -12.81 0.52
CA SER A 88 9.39 -13.98 -0.36
C SER A 88 8.28 -13.87 -1.43
N PRO A 89 8.37 -14.60 -2.54
CA PRO A 89 7.34 -14.58 -3.58
C PRO A 89 5.93 -14.86 -3.04
N ASP A 90 5.79 -15.84 -2.15
CA ASP A 90 4.49 -16.22 -1.55
C ASP A 90 3.94 -15.12 -0.64
N GLU A 91 4.80 -14.49 0.16
CA GLU A 91 4.40 -13.36 1.02
C GLU A 91 3.94 -12.16 0.18
N ARG A 92 4.65 -11.86 -0.91
CA ARG A 92 4.24 -10.81 -1.85
C ARG A 92 2.89 -11.15 -2.46
N GLN A 93 2.67 -12.39 -2.89
CA GLN A 93 1.39 -12.81 -3.47
C GLN A 93 0.25 -12.70 -2.45
N ARG A 94 0.46 -13.12 -1.20
CA ARG A 94 -0.52 -12.98 -0.12
C ARG A 94 -0.86 -11.51 0.13
N LEU A 95 0.15 -10.64 0.24
CA LEU A 95 -0.04 -9.22 0.48
C LEU A 95 -0.78 -8.54 -0.68
N LEU A 96 -0.43 -8.87 -1.94
CA LEU A 96 -1.13 -8.38 -3.13
C LEU A 96 -2.58 -8.90 -3.20
N GLY A 97 -2.83 -10.13 -2.74
CA GLY A 97 -4.17 -10.68 -2.59
C GLY A 97 -5.01 -9.86 -1.60
N GLN A 98 -4.49 -9.65 -0.39
CA GLN A 98 -5.14 -8.85 0.65
C GLN A 98 -5.40 -7.41 0.18
N TRP A 99 -4.44 -6.82 -0.52
CA TRP A 99 -4.60 -5.48 -1.09
C TRP A 99 -5.74 -5.42 -2.13
N ARG A 100 -5.87 -6.43 -2.99
CA ARG A 100 -6.99 -6.49 -3.96
C ARG A 100 -8.34 -6.58 -3.26
N GLU A 101 -8.46 -7.41 -2.22
CA GLU A 101 -9.71 -7.48 -1.45
C GLU A 101 -10.01 -6.17 -0.73
N PHE A 102 -8.99 -5.52 -0.16
CA PHE A 102 -9.14 -4.19 0.43
C PHE A 102 -9.63 -3.14 -0.57
N GLN A 103 -9.17 -3.19 -1.82
CA GLN A 103 -9.62 -2.28 -2.87
C GLN A 103 -11.06 -2.54 -3.33
N LYS A 104 -11.65 -3.70 -3.05
CA LYS A 104 -13.07 -3.96 -3.33
C LYS A 104 -14.00 -3.37 -2.25
N LEU A 105 -13.46 -3.03 -1.08
CA LEU A 105 -14.24 -2.44 0.00
C LEU A 105 -14.70 -1.02 -0.38
N THR A 106 -15.92 -0.68 0.05
CA THR A 106 -16.47 0.69 -0.01
C THR A 106 -15.63 1.66 0.84
N PRO A 107 -15.67 2.97 0.57
CA PRO A 107 -14.97 3.96 1.39
C PRO A 107 -15.25 3.83 2.90
N GLU A 108 -16.51 3.58 3.26
CA GLU A 108 -16.98 3.43 4.64
C GLU A 108 -16.39 2.17 5.28
N GLN A 109 -16.42 1.03 4.57
CA GLN A 109 -15.80 -0.21 5.04
C GLN A 109 -14.29 -0.08 5.20
N ARG A 110 -13.62 0.65 4.30
CA ARG A 110 -12.18 0.93 4.43
C ARG A 110 -11.90 1.78 5.67
N GLN A 111 -12.74 2.78 5.93
CA GLN A 111 -12.59 3.64 7.11
C GLN A 111 -12.79 2.86 8.41
N ASP A 112 -13.85 2.05 8.51
CA ASP A 112 -14.10 1.17 9.65
C ASP A 112 -12.92 0.21 9.88
N LEU A 113 -12.40 -0.41 8.82
CA LEU A 113 -11.25 -1.30 8.94
C LEU A 113 -9.99 -0.57 9.45
N ARG A 114 -9.70 0.64 8.91
CA ARG A 114 -8.57 1.45 9.38
C ARG A 114 -8.72 1.84 10.85
N GLN A 115 -9.93 2.21 11.27
CA GLN A 115 -10.20 2.56 12.66
C GLN A 115 -9.93 1.37 13.58
N ARG A 116 -10.50 0.20 13.28
CA ARG A 116 -10.31 -1.03 14.07
C ARG A 116 -8.84 -1.43 14.14
N MET A 117 -8.13 -1.35 13.02
CA MET A 117 -6.70 -1.64 12.99
C MET A 117 -5.92 -0.62 13.83
N GLY A 118 -6.26 0.67 13.75
CA GLY A 118 -5.66 1.71 14.55
C GLY A 118 -5.90 1.54 16.05
N GLU A 119 -7.09 1.08 16.46
CA GLU A 119 -7.41 0.73 17.84
C GLU A 119 -6.59 -0.47 18.32
N TYR A 120 -6.48 -1.52 17.50
CA TYR A 120 -5.65 -2.68 17.81
C TYR A 120 -4.17 -2.33 17.98
N LEU A 121 -3.61 -1.51 17.09
CA LEU A 121 -2.21 -1.06 17.16
C LEU A 121 -1.94 -0.12 18.34
N ARG A 122 -2.95 0.59 18.85
CA ARG A 122 -2.81 1.43 20.06
C ARG A 122 -3.06 0.67 21.35
N ALA A 123 -3.74 -0.46 21.30
CA ALA A 123 -4.02 -1.28 22.47
C ALA A 123 -2.73 -1.84 23.10
N ASN A 124 -2.73 -1.97 24.43
CA ASN A 124 -1.66 -2.63 25.17
C ASN A 124 -1.64 -4.15 24.88
N PRO A 125 -0.56 -4.88 25.23
CA PRO A 125 -0.41 -6.30 24.92
C PRO A 125 -1.56 -7.17 25.44
N GLU A 126 -2.02 -6.94 26.66
CA GLU A 126 -3.12 -7.67 27.31
C GLU A 126 -4.42 -7.51 26.51
N ARG A 127 -4.74 -6.26 26.16
CA ARG A 127 -5.94 -5.95 25.39
C ARG A 127 -5.87 -6.53 23.98
N ARG A 128 -4.70 -6.52 23.33
CA ARG A 128 -4.51 -7.17 22.03
C ARG A 128 -4.74 -8.68 22.11
N ARG A 129 -4.22 -9.34 23.17
CA ARG A 129 -4.46 -10.79 23.40
C ARG A 129 -5.95 -11.07 23.53
N GLN A 130 -6.66 -10.30 24.36
CA GLN A 130 -8.10 -10.44 24.53
C GLN A 130 -8.86 -10.22 23.21
N MET A 131 -8.51 -9.18 22.44
CA MET A 131 -9.13 -8.94 21.13
C MET A 131 -8.94 -10.13 20.18
N MET A 132 -7.75 -10.75 20.16
CA MET A 132 -7.46 -11.90 19.32
C MET A 132 -8.17 -13.17 19.78
N GLU A 133 -8.31 -13.37 21.09
CA GLU A 133 -9.08 -14.46 21.68
C GLU A 133 -10.56 -14.35 21.32
N ASN A 134 -11.17 -13.18 21.53
CA ASN A 134 -12.55 -12.90 21.13
C ASN A 134 -12.77 -13.16 19.63
N LEU A 135 -11.81 -12.77 18.78
CA LEU A 135 -11.87 -13.03 17.34
C LEU A 135 -11.77 -14.52 17.01
N ARG A 136 -10.92 -15.26 17.72
CA ARG A 136 -10.77 -16.72 17.56
C ARG A 136 -12.08 -17.42 17.94
N GLU A 137 -12.66 -17.08 19.08
CA GLU A 137 -13.96 -17.61 19.52
C GLU A 137 -15.06 -17.26 18.53
N TRP A 138 -15.12 -16.01 18.07
CA TRP A 138 -16.09 -15.61 17.05
C TRP A 138 -15.98 -16.46 15.78
N ARG A 139 -14.76 -16.77 15.34
CA ARG A 139 -14.50 -17.58 14.15
C ARG A 139 -14.85 -19.06 14.35
N SER A 140 -14.77 -19.60 15.57
CA SER A 140 -15.18 -20.97 15.87
C SER A 140 -16.69 -21.14 16.03
N MET A 141 -17.45 -20.06 16.30
CA MET A 141 -18.91 -20.13 16.42
C MET A 141 -19.61 -20.47 15.09
N SER A 142 -20.72 -21.21 15.20
CA SER A 142 -21.65 -21.46 14.10
C SER A 142 -22.37 -20.18 13.67
N ARG A 143 -22.98 -20.19 12.48
CA ARG A 143 -23.76 -19.04 12.00
C ARG A 143 -24.89 -18.67 12.97
N GLU A 144 -25.62 -19.66 13.46
CA GLU A 144 -26.72 -19.49 14.42
C GLU A 144 -26.22 -18.90 15.75
N GLN A 145 -25.11 -19.41 16.28
CA GLN A 145 -24.49 -18.89 17.50
C GLN A 145 -24.09 -17.42 17.35
N ARG A 146 -23.53 -17.04 16.19
CA ARG A 146 -23.19 -15.64 15.90
C ARG A 146 -24.43 -14.75 15.79
N GLU A 147 -25.53 -15.22 15.20
CA GLU A 147 -26.77 -14.44 15.11
C GLU A 147 -27.38 -14.23 16.50
N LEU A 148 -27.45 -15.28 17.32
CA LEU A 148 -27.94 -15.19 18.69
C LEU A 148 -27.12 -14.18 19.51
N MET A 149 -25.79 -14.22 19.38
CA MET A 149 -24.93 -13.26 20.07
C MET A 149 -25.18 -11.83 19.59
N ARG A 150 -25.37 -11.60 18.28
CA ARG A 150 -25.71 -10.27 17.75
C ARG A 150 -27.05 -9.76 18.27
N GLN A 151 -28.06 -10.62 18.38
CA GLN A 151 -29.36 -10.26 18.95
C GLN A 151 -29.22 -9.85 20.42
N ARG A 152 -28.53 -10.67 21.24
CA ARG A 152 -28.28 -10.33 22.65
C ARG A 152 -27.53 -9.01 22.83
N LEU A 153 -26.50 -8.76 22.02
CA LEU A 153 -25.76 -7.50 22.09
C LEU A 153 -26.62 -6.28 21.70
N ARG A 154 -27.56 -6.46 20.76
CA ARG A 154 -28.51 -5.42 20.36
C ARG A 154 -29.47 -5.08 21.51
N GLU A 155 -30.08 -6.08 22.13
CA GLU A 155 -30.99 -5.92 23.27
C GLU A 155 -30.29 -5.24 24.46
N LEU A 156 -29.04 -5.62 24.75
CA LEU A 156 -28.27 -5.00 25.83
C LEU A 156 -27.98 -3.51 25.58
N ARG A 157 -27.72 -3.13 24.31
CA ARG A 157 -27.55 -1.72 23.94
C ARG A 157 -28.84 -0.94 24.11
N GLU A 158 -29.96 -1.50 23.67
CA GLU A 158 -31.28 -0.87 23.80
C GLU A 158 -31.70 -0.69 25.26
N ARG A 159 -31.34 -1.65 26.13
CA ARG A 159 -31.58 -1.57 27.57
C ARG A 159 -30.70 -0.54 28.29
N ARG A 160 -29.47 -0.31 27.82
CA ARG A 160 -28.54 0.68 28.41
C ARG A 160 -28.71 2.09 27.86
N GLY A 161 -29.35 2.23 26.71
CA GLY A 161 -29.66 3.51 26.07
C GLY A 161 -31.02 4.09 26.45
N LYS A 162 -31.78 3.39 27.29
CA LYS A 162 -32.98 3.87 28.00
C LYS A 162 -32.60 4.18 29.44
#